data_AF-A0A355WH64-F1
#
_entry.id   AF-A0A355WH64-F1
#
_cell.length_a   1.000
_cell.length_b   1.000
_cell.length_c   1.000
_cell.angle_alpha   90.00
_cell.angle_beta   90.00
_cell.angle_gamma   90.00
#
_symmetry.space_group_name_H-M   'P 1'
#
loop_
_entity.id
_entity.type
_entity.pdbx_description
1 polymer ?
#
loop_
_entity_poly.entity_id
_entity_poly.type
_entity_poly.pdbx_seq_one_letter_code
_entity_poly.pdbx_strand_id
1 'polypeptide(L)'
;MHLLAAQPGAIDNGADPVDLGQTPAEVVFISAADTELAALSEARAAIEADAPSLRLASLNHLQHPMSVDLHIENCAAKSGLVIARVLGGAGYWKYGL
;
A
#
# COMPACT_ATOMS: atom_id res chain seq x y z
N MET A 1 5.29 -14.89 -18.10
CA MET A 1 4.20 -14.09 -17.50
C MET A 1 4.68 -12.65 -17.45
N HIS A 2 3.89 -11.69 -17.95
CA HIS A 2 4.25 -10.27 -17.93
C HIS A 2 3.43 -9.58 -16.84
N LEU A 3 4.09 -9.07 -15.80
CA LEU A 3 3.48 -8.21 -14.78
C LEU A 3 3.28 -6.82 -15.37
N LEU A 4 2.06 -6.28 -15.27
CA LEU A 4 1.76 -4.91 -15.68
C LEU A 4 2.18 -3.96 -14.55
N ALA A 5 2.96 -2.93 -14.91
CA ALA A 5 3.24 -1.84 -13.99
C ALA A 5 1.96 -1.03 -13.75
N ALA A 6 1.74 -0.57 -12.51
CA ALA A 6 0.62 0.30 -12.17
C ALA A 6 0.62 1.54 -13.09
N GLN A 7 -0.47 1.76 -13.83
CA GLN A 7 -0.63 2.95 -14.67
C GLN A 7 -1.36 4.07 -13.92
N PRO A 8 -0.80 5.29 -13.84
CA PRO A 8 -1.48 6.44 -13.26
C PRO A 8 -2.80 6.74 -13.98
N GLY A 9 -3.92 6.78 -13.26
CA GLY A 9 -5.25 7.15 -13.79
C GLY A 9 -6.11 6.00 -14.31
N ALA A 10 -5.66 4.76 -14.24
CA ALA A 10 -6.50 3.60 -14.52
C ALA A 10 -7.41 3.29 -13.32
N ILE A 11 -8.71 3.06 -13.57
CA ILE A 11 -9.63 2.51 -12.57
C ILE A 11 -9.54 1.00 -12.68
N ASP A 12 -8.68 0.39 -11.87
CA ASP A 12 -8.57 -1.05 -11.75
C ASP A 12 -9.59 -1.57 -10.72
N ASN A 13 -10.38 -2.56 -11.10
CA ASN A 13 -11.31 -3.25 -10.20
C ASN A 13 -10.59 -4.26 -9.28
N GLY A 14 -9.26 -4.26 -9.25
CA GLY A 14 -8.44 -5.15 -8.44
C GLY A 14 -8.39 -6.58 -8.98
N ALA A 15 -8.76 -6.77 -10.25
CA ALA A 15 -8.82 -8.07 -10.89
C ALA A 15 -7.45 -8.50 -11.43
N ASP A 16 -6.63 -7.55 -11.86
CA ASP A 16 -5.30 -7.83 -12.38
C ASP A 16 -4.24 -7.63 -11.27
N PRO A 17 -3.22 -8.50 -11.23
CA PRO A 17 -2.14 -8.35 -10.28
C PRO A 17 -1.24 -7.16 -10.65
N VAL A 18 -1.08 -6.27 -9.67
CA VAL A 18 -0.17 -5.13 -9.72
C VAL A 18 1.05 -5.38 -8.82
N ASP A 19 2.24 -5.10 -9.33
CA ASP A 19 3.44 -4.95 -8.50
C ASP A 19 3.61 -3.46 -8.15
N LEU A 20 3.55 -3.13 -6.85
CA LEU A 20 3.71 -1.76 -6.35
C LEU A 20 5.18 -1.29 -6.39
N GLY A 21 6.15 -2.19 -6.51
CA GLY A 21 7.59 -1.86 -6.53
C GLY A 21 8.08 -1.14 -5.27
N GLN A 22 7.36 -1.25 -4.15
CA GLN A 22 7.72 -0.56 -2.91
C GLN A 22 8.89 -1.26 -2.21
N THR A 23 9.80 -0.45 -1.68
CA THR A 23 10.88 -0.89 -0.80
C THR A 23 10.51 -0.73 0.68
N PRO A 24 11.10 -1.51 1.60
CA PRO A 24 10.80 -1.43 3.03
C PRO A 24 10.99 -0.02 3.61
N ALA A 25 10.24 0.28 4.67
CA ALA A 25 10.31 1.54 5.39
C ALA A 25 10.04 1.37 6.90
N GLU A 26 10.27 2.42 7.67
CA GLU A 26 9.94 2.43 9.10
C GLU A 26 8.43 2.32 9.32
N VAL A 27 7.63 2.98 8.48
CA VAL A 27 6.17 2.90 8.50
C VAL A 27 5.62 2.58 7.11
N VAL A 28 4.74 1.59 7.03
CA VAL A 28 3.90 1.29 5.88
C VAL A 28 2.45 1.52 6.26
N PHE A 29 1.74 2.36 5.51
CA PHE A 29 0.32 2.61 5.68
C PHE A 29 -0.46 2.17 4.44
N ILE A 30 -1.43 1.28 4.65
CA ILE A 30 -2.29 0.72 3.61
C ILE A 30 -3.71 1.23 3.87
N SER A 31 -4.32 1.90 2.88
CA SER A 31 -5.72 2.36 2.98
C SER A 31 -6.42 2.35 1.62
N ALA A 32 -7.73 2.16 1.63
CA ALA A 32 -8.58 2.32 0.44
C ALA A 32 -8.95 3.80 0.18
N ALA A 33 -8.68 4.70 1.13
CA ALA A 33 -9.05 6.11 1.03
C ALA A 33 -7.86 6.97 0.58
N ASP A 34 -7.90 7.45 -0.66
CA ASP A 34 -6.85 8.29 -1.23
C ASP A 34 -6.63 9.60 -0.46
N THR A 35 -7.68 10.13 0.18
CA THR A 35 -7.58 11.32 1.03
C THR A 35 -6.67 11.12 2.25
N GLU A 36 -6.60 9.91 2.79
CA GLU A 36 -5.72 9.57 3.91
C GLU A 36 -4.28 9.42 3.45
N LEU A 37 -4.08 8.80 2.28
CA LEU A 37 -2.76 8.68 1.67
C LEU A 37 -2.21 10.08 1.32
N ALA A 38 -3.03 10.95 0.72
CA ALA A 38 -2.64 12.34 0.43
C ALA A 38 -2.28 13.10 1.71
N ALA A 39 -3.13 13.04 2.75
CA ALA A 39 -2.87 13.73 4.01
C ALA A 39 -1.60 13.24 4.72
N LEU A 40 -1.33 11.93 4.72
CA LEU A 40 -0.10 11.38 5.29
C LEU A 40 1.15 11.74 4.49
N SER A 41 1.03 11.84 3.16
CA SER A 41 2.11 12.30 2.29
C SER A 41 2.50 13.75 2.62
N GLU A 42 1.50 14.63 2.71
CA GLU A 42 1.70 16.04 3.09
C GLU A 42 2.26 16.18 4.51
N ALA A 43 1.70 15.45 5.48
CA ALA A 43 2.20 15.44 6.85
C ALA A 43 3.65 14.96 6.93
N ARG A 44 4.01 13.92 6.17
CA ARG A 44 5.39 13.44 6.09
C ARG A 44 6.33 14.48 5.49
N ALA A 45 5.89 15.23 4.49
CA ALA A 45 6.68 16.29 3.87
C ALA A 45 6.88 17.50 4.79
N ALA A 46 5.94 17.76 5.70
CA ALA A 46 5.99 18.89 6.63
C ALA A 46 6.93 18.68 7.85
N ILE A 47 7.38 17.45 8.13
CA ILE A 47 8.28 17.16 9.25
C ILE A 47 9.73 17.26 8.75
N GLU A 48 10.43 18.33 9.16
CA GLU A 48 11.78 18.66 8.66
C GLU A 48 12.90 17.75 9.20
N ALA A 49 12.84 17.37 10.48
CA ALA A 49 13.87 16.56 11.13
C ALA A 49 13.31 15.24 11.65
N ASP A 50 14.08 14.15 11.47
CA ASP A 50 13.84 12.81 12.02
C ASP A 50 12.48 12.18 11.66
N ALA A 51 11.88 12.60 10.55
CA ALA A 51 10.64 12.01 10.08
C ALA A 51 10.87 10.57 9.57
N PRO A 52 10.12 9.56 10.07
CA PRO A 52 10.33 8.18 9.68
C PRO A 52 10.08 8.00 8.18
N SER A 53 10.85 7.13 7.55
CA SER A 53 10.57 6.68 6.18
C SER A 53 9.15 6.10 6.10
N LEU A 54 8.41 6.52 5.08
CA LEU A 54 6.99 6.21 4.92
C LEU A 54 6.73 5.57 3.55
N ARG A 55 5.92 4.51 3.54
CA ARG A 55 5.29 3.97 2.33
C ARG A 55 3.78 4.05 2.47
N LEU A 56 3.16 4.53 1.41
CA LEU A 56 1.72 4.69 1.31
C LEU A 56 1.25 3.77 0.19
N ALA A 57 0.39 2.81 0.51
CA ALA A 57 -0.12 1.85 -0.45
C ALA A 57 -1.65 1.94 -0.52
N SER A 58 -2.18 2.01 -1.74
CA SER A 58 -3.62 1.90 -1.96
C SER A 58 -4.04 0.44 -1.82
N LEU A 59 -5.01 0.19 -0.94
CA LEU A 59 -5.62 -1.13 -0.76
C LEU A 59 -6.29 -1.64 -2.05
N ASN A 60 -6.71 -0.72 -2.93
CA ASN A 60 -7.28 -1.05 -4.24
C ASN A 60 -6.25 -1.74 -5.17
N HIS A 61 -4.96 -1.44 -5.03
CA HIS A 61 -3.88 -2.13 -5.74
C HIS A 61 -3.41 -3.42 -5.04
N LEU A 62 -3.96 -3.74 -3.88
CA LEU A 62 -3.65 -4.93 -3.08
C LEU A 62 -4.85 -5.87 -2.99
N GLN A 63 -5.78 -5.84 -3.95
CA GLN A 63 -6.94 -6.74 -3.97
C GLN A 63 -6.59 -8.15 -4.45
N HIS A 64 -5.69 -8.25 -5.44
CA HIS A 64 -5.28 -9.53 -5.98
C HIS A 64 -4.27 -10.22 -5.04
N PRO A 65 -4.41 -11.53 -4.72
CA PRO A 65 -3.51 -12.26 -3.83
C PRO A 65 -2.02 -12.10 -4.17
N MET A 66 -1.67 -12.22 -5.46
CA MET A 66 -0.27 -12.05 -5.90
C MET A 66 0.29 -10.65 -5.62
N SER A 67 -0.51 -9.58 -5.67
CA SER A 67 -0.08 -8.23 -5.31
C SER A 67 0.21 -8.11 -3.82
N VAL A 68 -0.62 -8.76 -3.00
CA VAL A 68 -0.41 -8.84 -1.55
C VAL A 68 0.87 -9.61 -1.24
N ASP A 69 1.06 -10.79 -1.83
CA ASP A 69 2.26 -11.61 -1.63
C ASP A 69 3.53 -10.85 -1.99
N LEU A 70 3.58 -10.25 -3.18
CA LEU A 70 4.73 -9.46 -3.64
C LEU A 70 5.02 -8.28 -2.71
N HIS A 71 3.98 -7.57 -2.25
CA HIS A 71 4.15 -6.44 -1.34
C HIS A 71 4.63 -6.88 0.04
N ILE A 72 4.09 -7.98 0.58
CA ILE A 72 4.53 -8.55 1.86
C ILE A 72 5.99 -8.98 1.77
N GLU A 73 6.34 -9.78 0.74
CA GLU A 73 7.68 -10.31 0.55
C GLU A 73 8.70 -9.18 0.40
N ASN A 74 8.41 -8.18 -0.44
CA ASN A 74 9.39 -7.17 -0.82
C ASN A 74 9.41 -5.94 0.11
N CYS A 75 8.32 -5.65 0.82
CA CYS A 75 8.17 -4.41 1.60
C CYS A 75 7.69 -4.67 3.03
N ALA A 76 6.45 -5.15 3.22
CA ALA A 76 5.77 -5.08 4.51
C ALA A 76 6.45 -5.94 5.59
N ALA A 77 6.85 -7.18 5.28
CA ALA A 77 7.49 -8.08 6.23
C ALA A 77 8.90 -7.62 6.69
N LYS A 78 9.49 -6.67 5.97
CA LYS A 78 10.83 -6.10 6.23
C LYS A 78 10.75 -4.68 6.79
N SER A 79 9.54 -4.17 7.03
CA SER A 79 9.28 -2.82 7.52
C SER A 79 9.10 -2.80 9.05
N GLY A 80 9.25 -1.63 9.67
CA GLY A 80 9.17 -1.49 11.13
C GLY A 80 7.74 -1.64 11.68
N LEU A 81 6.82 -0.83 11.17
CA LEU A 81 5.40 -0.83 11.53
C LEU A 81 4.54 -0.86 10.26
N VAL A 82 3.57 -1.77 10.23
CA VAL A 82 2.57 -1.85 9.15
C VAL A 82 1.20 -1.55 9.71
N ILE A 83 0.52 -0.55 9.13
CA ILE A 83 -0.83 -0.14 9.50
C ILE A 83 -1.73 -0.38 8.29
N ALA A 84 -2.66 -1.33 8.42
CA ALA A 84 -3.68 -1.57 7.42
C ALA A 84 -5.04 -1.04 7.89
N ARG A 85 -5.55 0.00 7.24
CA ARG A 85 -6.87 0.56 7.52
C ARG A 85 -7.92 -0.03 6.59
N VAL A 86 -8.60 -1.06 7.09
CA VAL A 86 -9.64 -1.80 6.37
C VAL A 86 -11.03 -1.35 6.82
N LEU A 87 -11.49 -0.21 6.30
CA LEU A 87 -12.86 0.25 6.53
C LEU A 87 -13.86 -0.75 5.91
N GLY A 88 -14.91 -1.10 6.66
CA GLY A 88 -15.85 -2.15 6.28
C GLY A 88 -15.52 -3.52 6.86
N GLY A 89 -14.37 -3.65 7.55
CA GLY A 89 -13.98 -4.85 8.28
C GLY A 89 -13.25 -5.89 7.42
N ALA A 90 -12.90 -7.03 8.03
CA ALA A 90 -12.00 -8.02 7.41
C ALA A 90 -12.49 -8.59 6.07
N GLY A 91 -13.81 -8.54 5.81
CA GLY A 91 -14.38 -8.99 4.53
C GLY A 91 -13.91 -8.19 3.31
N TYR A 92 -13.48 -6.94 3.50
CA TYR A 92 -13.02 -6.05 2.41
C TYR A 92 -11.59 -6.33 1.97
N TRP A 93 -10.79 -7.02 2.78
CA TRP A 93 -9.41 -7.35 2.45
C TRP A 93 -8.98 -8.67 3.10
N LYS A 94 -9.77 -9.72 2.82
CA LYS A 94 -9.66 -11.01 3.51
C LYS A 94 -8.32 -11.71 3.32
N TYR A 95 -7.69 -11.56 2.17
CA TYR A 95 -6.42 -12.25 1.88
C TYR A 95 -5.22 -11.56 2.55
N GLY A 96 -5.26 -10.24 2.73
CA GLY A 96 -4.16 -9.47 3.32
C GLY A 96 -4.18 -9.38 4.86
N LEU A 97 -5.18 -9.97 5.51
CA LEU A 97 -5.32 -10.07 6.98
C LEU A 97 -5.12 -11.52 7.43
#